data_AF-F0WVD1-F1
#
_entry.id   AF-F0WVD1-F1
#
_cell.length_a   1.000
_cell.length_b   1.000
_cell.length_c   1.000
_cell.angle_alpha   90.00
_cell.angle_beta   90.00
_cell.angle_gamma   90.00
#
_symmetry.space_group_name_H-M   'P 1'
#
loop_
_entity.id
_entity.type
_entity.pdbx_description
1 polymer ?
#
loop_
_entity_poly.entity_id
_entity_poly.type
_entity_poly.pdbx_seq_one_letter_code
_entity_poly.pdbx_strand_id
1 'polypeptide(L)'
;MNTLMQSFCRGKWRDMVQSRTLSVPIRFGKIAFVDECDVADVIVTLCQQHVVAPWDAKEISVTGPEPITFPQAADILSNKLQQVIRHSYFPIWAMQPALWIRGLRPEEIANEIGMALCAVYTNLRALFSSNPISKRMLRQVEPKKVSGIAGNPVDADALIQARGIVEDVEKNGLSALYAHAIRLGDLNTSDNASPPIILTPKDMENAFEKLSVEEQSLLQRTASRIETFAKLQRNSIHSFEHSIDGGIIAQDIAPMCTAGCYAPGGRYPLPSSVLMTAITARAAGVQTVIVASPRPTLCTLAAAHVAKADSFLIIGGAQAIAAMAYGVGVPACDIIVGPGNKWVTAAKSLVNGKCAIDMLAGPSECLVLADETANAQIIASDLLAQAEHDTVAVPILVSTSQKLIDQVNCALIGQLETLSTRNIANESIRSGFAVKCAEMKSAIAIANELAPEHLEVCTENAMDVAKQMQHYGAMFIGTLAAEVFGDYGAGPNHVLPTGRTAKHTGGLSVHTFLRIRTWMRIDDVSEAQPMIRDAVQLARMEGLEGHARSAEMRLEKSL
;
A
#
# COMPACT_ATOMS: atom_id res chain seq x y z
N MET A 1 -45.47 -13.61 -24.41
CA MET A 1 -45.65 -12.15 -24.28
C MET A 1 -44.86 -11.47 -25.39
N ASN A 2 -45.54 -10.84 -26.33
CA ASN A 2 -44.94 -10.04 -27.40
C ASN A 2 -44.43 -8.73 -26.78
N THR A 3 -43.11 -8.59 -26.64
CA THR A 3 -42.51 -7.38 -26.07
C THR A 3 -42.46 -6.25 -27.09
N LEU A 4 -42.66 -5.01 -26.61
CA LEU A 4 -42.56 -3.76 -27.37
C LEU A 4 -41.28 -3.68 -28.24
N MET A 5 -40.18 -4.28 -27.78
CA MET A 5 -38.89 -4.37 -28.47
C MET A 5 -38.96 -5.15 -29.80
N GLN A 6 -39.80 -6.19 -29.93
CA GLN A 6 -39.96 -6.93 -31.18
C GLN A 6 -40.75 -6.13 -32.22
N SER A 7 -41.69 -5.29 -31.78
CA SER A 7 -42.35 -4.31 -32.65
C SER A 7 -41.40 -3.17 -33.03
N PHE A 8 -40.47 -2.81 -32.15
CA PHE A 8 -39.42 -1.81 -32.37
C PHE A 8 -38.42 -2.25 -33.45
N CYS A 9 -37.95 -3.51 -33.40
CA CYS A 9 -37.02 -4.06 -34.40
C CYS A 9 -37.68 -4.40 -35.75
N ARG A 10 -39.01 -4.53 -35.83
CA ARG A 10 -39.75 -4.94 -37.05
C ARG A 10 -40.42 -3.80 -37.82
N GLY A 11 -39.95 -2.56 -37.65
CA GLY A 11 -40.16 -1.51 -38.66
C GLY A 11 -41.61 -1.12 -38.94
N LYS A 12 -42.42 -0.83 -37.91
CA LYS A 12 -43.71 -0.13 -38.09
C LYS A 12 -43.71 1.20 -37.33
N TRP A 13 -43.05 2.19 -37.91
CA TRP A 13 -43.08 3.60 -37.50
C TRP A 13 -43.94 4.40 -38.48
N ARG A 14 -45.28 4.31 -38.39
CA ARG A 14 -46.14 5.17 -39.22
C ARG A 14 -46.69 6.41 -38.52
N ASP A 15 -46.59 6.51 -37.20
CA ASP A 15 -47.30 7.59 -36.46
C ASP A 15 -46.43 8.49 -35.55
N MET A 16 -45.09 8.45 -35.66
CA MET A 16 -44.22 9.34 -34.86
C MET A 16 -43.04 9.87 -35.67
N VAL A 17 -43.27 10.83 -36.56
CA VAL A 17 -42.44 12.02 -36.86
C VAL A 17 -43.28 12.89 -37.81
N GLN A 18 -43.91 13.97 -37.33
CA GLN A 18 -44.63 14.91 -38.20
C GLN A 18 -43.79 16.12 -38.66
N SER A 19 -42.56 16.31 -38.17
CA SER A 19 -41.67 17.36 -38.66
C SER A 19 -40.63 16.77 -39.62
N ARG A 20 -40.84 16.99 -40.92
CA ARG A 20 -40.05 16.43 -42.05
C ARG A 20 -38.60 16.93 -42.15
N THR A 21 -38.00 17.38 -41.05
CA THR A 21 -36.69 18.04 -40.99
C THR A 21 -35.94 17.60 -39.73
N LEU A 22 -34.66 17.21 -39.88
CA LEU A 22 -33.71 16.96 -38.79
C LEU A 22 -32.56 17.97 -38.90
N SER A 23 -32.32 18.75 -37.85
CA SER A 23 -31.21 19.72 -37.81
C SER A 23 -30.13 19.24 -36.85
N VAL A 24 -28.87 19.20 -37.30
CA VAL A 24 -27.73 18.76 -36.48
C VAL A 24 -26.61 19.81 -36.55
N PRO A 25 -26.17 20.37 -35.41
CA PRO A 25 -25.03 21.28 -35.37
C PRO A 25 -23.70 20.51 -35.50
N ILE A 26 -22.75 21.08 -36.26
CA ILE A 26 -21.47 20.43 -36.57
C ILE A 26 -20.33 21.39 -36.22
N ARG A 27 -19.38 20.93 -35.39
CA ARG A 27 -18.13 21.62 -35.08
C ARG A 27 -16.94 20.77 -35.52
N PHE A 28 -16.07 21.33 -36.35
CA PHE A 28 -14.81 20.70 -36.78
C PHE A 28 -14.98 19.30 -37.40
N GLY A 29 -16.03 19.10 -38.21
CA GLY A 29 -16.34 17.79 -38.80
C GLY A 29 -16.80 16.73 -37.78
N LYS A 30 -17.06 17.13 -36.53
CA LYS A 30 -17.66 16.31 -35.48
C LYS A 30 -19.00 16.92 -35.08
N ILE A 31 -19.99 16.08 -34.85
CA ILE A 31 -21.30 16.52 -34.34
C ILE A 31 -21.08 17.03 -32.92
N ALA A 32 -21.45 18.27 -32.64
CA ALA A 32 -21.25 18.87 -31.31
C ALA A 32 -22.55 19.51 -30.83
N PHE A 33 -22.96 19.12 -29.63
CA PHE A 33 -24.10 19.70 -28.92
C PHE A 33 -23.59 20.65 -27.83
N VAL A 34 -24.32 21.73 -27.58
CA VAL A 34 -23.90 22.88 -26.74
C VAL A 34 -24.70 22.89 -25.44
N ASP A 35 -24.02 23.24 -24.35
CA ASP A 35 -24.46 23.36 -22.95
C ASP A 35 -25.14 24.72 -22.65
N GLU A 36 -26.17 24.71 -21.81
CA GLU A 36 -26.29 25.53 -20.61
C GLU A 36 -27.53 25.11 -19.78
N CYS A 37 -27.26 24.66 -18.55
CA CYS A 37 -28.15 24.41 -17.41
C CYS A 37 -28.92 23.06 -17.38
N ASP A 38 -28.50 22.24 -16.41
CA ASP A 38 -29.10 21.01 -15.89
C ASP A 38 -28.90 19.69 -16.69
N VAL A 39 -28.02 18.85 -16.11
CA VAL A 39 -27.88 17.39 -16.25
C VAL A 39 -27.03 16.85 -17.43
N ALA A 40 -25.93 16.18 -17.03
CA ALA A 40 -25.09 15.21 -17.73
C ALA A 40 -23.99 15.74 -18.69
N ASP A 41 -22.75 15.76 -18.19
CA ASP A 41 -21.53 15.86 -19.00
C ASP A 41 -21.18 14.53 -19.69
N VAL A 42 -20.85 14.58 -20.99
CA VAL A 42 -20.11 13.53 -21.71
C VAL A 42 -18.99 14.14 -22.54
N ILE A 43 -17.76 13.66 -22.29
CA ILE A 43 -16.53 13.97 -23.03
C ILE A 43 -16.49 13.20 -24.35
N VAL A 44 -16.21 13.87 -25.47
CA VAL A 44 -15.80 13.22 -26.73
C VAL A 44 -14.28 13.30 -26.88
N THR A 45 -13.60 12.16 -26.71
CA THR A 45 -12.20 12.02 -27.10
C THR A 45 -12.12 11.31 -28.45
N LEU A 46 -11.52 11.95 -29.46
CA LEU A 46 -10.90 11.22 -30.58
C LEU A 46 -9.77 12.05 -31.20
N CYS A 47 -8.56 11.53 -31.02
CA CYS A 47 -7.26 11.75 -31.67
C CYS A 47 -6.87 13.18 -32.08
N GLN A 48 -5.75 13.62 -31.49
CA GLN A 48 -4.95 14.77 -31.84
C GLN A 48 -4.68 14.85 -33.36
N GLN A 49 -4.82 16.04 -33.95
CA GLN A 49 -3.73 16.77 -34.63
C GLN A 49 -4.22 18.12 -35.18
N HIS A 50 -3.54 19.19 -34.72
CA HIS A 50 -3.34 20.53 -35.29
C HIS A 50 -4.51 21.36 -35.88
N VAL A 51 -4.71 22.54 -35.28
CA VAL A 51 -4.63 23.93 -35.85
C VAL A 51 -5.63 24.86 -35.15
N VAL A 52 -5.14 26.04 -34.75
CA VAL A 52 -5.82 27.12 -34.02
C VAL A 52 -6.19 28.24 -35.02
N ALA A 53 -7.49 28.55 -35.25
CA ALA A 53 -8.00 29.80 -35.89
C ALA A 53 -9.57 29.92 -35.79
N PRO A 54 -10.20 31.10 -36.03
CA PRO A 54 -11.48 31.50 -35.41
C PRO A 54 -12.78 30.99 -36.06
N TRP A 55 -13.88 31.24 -35.36
CA TRP A 55 -15.16 30.52 -35.37
C TRP A 55 -16.13 30.93 -36.48
N ASP A 56 -16.71 29.96 -37.18
CA ASP A 56 -17.96 30.14 -37.92
C ASP A 56 -18.75 28.80 -37.95
N ALA A 57 -19.89 28.75 -37.28
CA ALA A 57 -20.70 27.53 -37.13
C ALA A 57 -21.71 27.43 -38.28
N LYS A 58 -21.74 26.30 -39.00
CA LYS A 58 -22.78 26.00 -39.99
C LYS A 58 -23.71 24.90 -39.48
N GLU A 59 -25.02 25.17 -39.50
CA GLU A 59 -26.05 24.15 -39.30
C GLU A 59 -26.23 23.33 -40.58
N ILE A 60 -26.38 22.00 -40.45
CA ILE A 60 -26.81 21.13 -41.54
C ILE A 60 -28.22 20.63 -41.26
N SER A 61 -29.16 21.05 -42.10
CA SER A 61 -30.52 20.51 -42.13
C SER A 61 -30.63 19.40 -43.16
N VAL A 62 -31.26 18.29 -42.74
CA VAL A 62 -31.59 17.14 -43.59
C VAL A 62 -33.11 17.10 -43.75
N THR A 63 -33.58 17.26 -44.98
CA THR A 63 -35.00 17.33 -45.34
C THR A 63 -35.29 16.36 -46.48
N GLY A 64 -36.38 15.60 -46.39
CA GLY A 64 -36.76 14.59 -47.38
C GLY A 64 -38.28 14.51 -47.58
N PRO A 65 -38.75 13.99 -48.73
CA PRO A 65 -40.18 13.92 -49.05
C PRO A 65 -40.95 12.89 -48.21
N GLU A 66 -40.25 11.93 -47.58
CA GLU A 66 -40.78 10.95 -46.62
C GLU A 66 -39.93 10.92 -45.32
N PRO A 67 -40.46 10.38 -44.19
CA PRO A 67 -39.70 10.23 -42.95
C PRO A 67 -38.41 9.45 -43.16
N ILE A 68 -37.28 10.03 -42.75
CA ILE A 68 -35.95 9.50 -43.05
C ILE A 68 -35.54 8.51 -41.94
N THR A 69 -35.11 7.31 -42.31
CA THR A 69 -34.60 6.30 -41.36
C THR A 69 -33.18 6.63 -40.88
N PHE A 70 -32.76 6.13 -39.71
CA PHE A 70 -31.41 6.37 -39.18
C PHE A 70 -30.27 6.01 -40.16
N PRO A 71 -30.32 4.88 -40.88
CA PRO A 71 -29.33 4.59 -41.92
C PRO A 71 -29.33 5.63 -43.05
N GLN A 72 -30.52 6.05 -43.53
CA GLN A 72 -30.63 7.07 -44.58
C GLN A 72 -30.12 8.44 -44.12
N ALA A 73 -30.37 8.81 -42.86
CA ALA A 73 -29.83 10.05 -42.29
C ALA A 73 -28.29 9.98 -42.15
N ALA A 74 -27.75 8.84 -41.73
CA ALA A 74 -26.31 8.60 -41.67
C ALA A 74 -25.66 8.66 -43.05
N ASP A 75 -26.30 8.12 -44.09
CA ASP A 75 -25.82 8.16 -45.47
C ASP A 75 -25.87 9.59 -46.05
N ILE A 76 -26.95 10.34 -45.80
CA ILE A 76 -27.07 11.74 -46.25
C ILE A 76 -26.01 12.62 -45.58
N LEU A 77 -25.80 12.45 -44.27
CA LEU A 77 -24.75 13.17 -43.54
C LEU A 77 -23.35 12.74 -44.00
N SER A 78 -23.14 11.45 -44.27
CA SER A 78 -21.87 10.94 -44.78
C SER A 78 -21.50 11.59 -46.11
N ASN A 79 -22.50 11.71 -47.00
CA ASN A 79 -22.33 12.35 -48.31
C ASN A 79 -22.13 13.87 -48.19
N LYS A 80 -22.86 14.56 -47.31
CA LYS A 80 -22.72 16.02 -47.12
C LYS A 80 -21.40 16.41 -46.45
N LEU A 81 -20.89 15.57 -45.56
CA LEU A 81 -19.66 15.81 -44.80
C LEU A 81 -18.43 15.15 -45.41
N GLN A 82 -18.61 14.35 -46.48
CA GLN A 82 -17.56 13.57 -47.14
C GLN A 82 -16.79 12.66 -46.16
N GLN A 83 -17.49 12.06 -45.19
CA GLN A 83 -16.94 11.15 -44.18
C GLN A 83 -17.90 9.98 -43.91
N VAL A 84 -17.40 8.77 -43.66
CA VAL A 84 -18.26 7.60 -43.43
C VAL A 84 -18.82 7.60 -42.00
N ILE A 85 -20.13 7.82 -41.85
CA ILE A 85 -20.84 7.77 -40.57
C ILE A 85 -21.57 6.42 -40.48
N ARG A 86 -21.12 5.54 -39.57
CA ARG A 86 -21.77 4.23 -39.35
C ARG A 86 -22.93 4.35 -38.38
N HIS A 87 -24.08 3.79 -38.74
CA HIS A 87 -25.33 3.86 -37.98
C HIS A 87 -25.27 3.27 -36.55
N SER A 88 -24.24 2.49 -36.21
CA SER A 88 -24.00 1.96 -34.86
C SER A 88 -23.46 2.99 -33.85
N TYR A 89 -23.01 4.16 -34.32
CA TYR A 89 -22.56 5.27 -33.48
C TYR A 89 -23.64 6.34 -33.24
N PHE A 90 -24.85 6.13 -33.76
CA PHE A 90 -26.00 6.98 -33.42
C PHE A 90 -26.43 6.64 -31.99
N PRO A 91 -26.27 7.54 -31.01
CA PRO A 91 -26.46 7.15 -29.63
C PRO A 91 -27.94 6.95 -29.30
N ILE A 92 -28.23 5.90 -28.51
CA ILE A 92 -29.57 5.57 -28.00
C ILE A 92 -30.21 6.73 -27.20
N TRP A 93 -29.43 7.69 -26.71
CA TRP A 93 -29.93 8.88 -26.03
C TRP A 93 -30.61 9.90 -26.96
N ALA A 94 -30.47 9.79 -28.29
CA ALA A 94 -31.27 10.57 -29.24
C ALA A 94 -32.78 10.25 -29.17
N MET A 95 -33.19 9.27 -28.35
CA MET A 95 -34.58 8.92 -28.07
C MET A 95 -35.24 9.79 -27.00
N GLN A 96 -34.49 10.62 -26.26
CA GLN A 96 -35.05 11.42 -25.16
C GLN A 96 -36.09 12.47 -25.62
N PRO A 97 -35.97 13.14 -26.78
CA PRO A 97 -37.00 14.07 -27.24
C PRO A 97 -38.34 13.39 -27.59
N ALA A 98 -38.32 12.08 -27.90
CA ALA A 98 -39.52 11.35 -28.31
C ALA A 98 -40.38 10.87 -27.13
N LEU A 99 -39.83 10.79 -25.92
CA LEU A 99 -40.54 10.34 -24.72
C LEU A 99 -41.16 11.50 -23.91
N TRP A 100 -40.67 12.73 -24.09
CA TRP A 100 -41.28 13.92 -23.49
C TRP A 100 -42.68 14.22 -24.06
N ILE A 101 -42.95 13.81 -25.30
CA ILE A 101 -44.21 14.08 -26.01
C ILE A 101 -45.42 13.31 -25.42
N ARG A 102 -45.22 12.42 -24.42
CA ARG A 102 -46.31 11.61 -23.84
C ARG A 102 -46.60 11.80 -22.35
N GLY A 103 -45.97 12.78 -21.67
CA GLY A 103 -46.39 13.18 -20.32
C GLY A 103 -46.24 12.13 -19.20
N LEU A 104 -45.32 11.17 -19.35
CA LEU A 104 -45.01 10.19 -18.31
C LEU A 104 -44.02 10.77 -17.28
N ARG A 105 -44.16 10.39 -16.01
CA ARG A 105 -43.37 10.94 -14.90
C ARG A 105 -41.96 10.33 -14.84
N PRO A 106 -40.93 11.08 -14.39
CA PRO A 106 -39.52 10.66 -14.42
C PRO A 106 -39.19 9.32 -13.73
N GLU A 107 -40.00 8.96 -12.73
CA GLU A 107 -39.76 7.84 -11.82
C GLU A 107 -40.09 6.48 -12.46
N GLU A 108 -41.06 6.46 -13.38
CA GLU A 108 -41.46 5.26 -14.14
C GLU A 108 -40.43 4.93 -15.25
N ILE A 109 -39.77 5.97 -15.78
CA ILE A 109 -38.71 5.86 -16.79
C ILE A 109 -37.42 5.27 -16.17
N ALA A 110 -37.10 5.62 -14.93
CA ALA A 110 -35.90 5.12 -14.24
C ALA A 110 -35.97 3.61 -13.96
N ASN A 111 -37.14 3.10 -13.57
CA ASN A 111 -37.33 1.67 -13.31
C ASN A 111 -37.29 0.83 -14.59
N GLU A 112 -37.87 1.32 -15.69
CA GLU A 112 -37.84 0.59 -16.97
C GLU A 112 -36.47 0.63 -17.65
N ILE A 113 -35.73 1.74 -17.56
CA ILE A 113 -34.34 1.82 -18.02
C ILE A 113 -33.43 0.92 -17.17
N GLY A 114 -33.66 0.84 -15.86
CA GLY A 114 -32.94 -0.08 -14.98
C GLY A 114 -33.13 -1.55 -15.37
N MET A 115 -34.36 -1.96 -15.70
CA MET A 115 -34.63 -3.33 -16.17
C MET A 115 -34.07 -3.60 -17.59
N ALA A 116 -34.15 -2.61 -18.49
CA ALA A 116 -33.60 -2.74 -19.84
C ALA A 116 -32.06 -2.80 -19.85
N LEU A 117 -31.39 -2.01 -19.00
CA LEU A 117 -29.94 -2.06 -18.81
C LEU A 117 -29.50 -3.39 -18.21
N CYS A 118 -30.26 -3.96 -17.26
CA CYS A 118 -29.96 -5.25 -16.66
C CYS A 118 -30.08 -6.41 -17.67
N ALA A 119 -31.11 -6.38 -18.54
CA ALA A 119 -31.28 -7.36 -19.61
C ALA A 119 -30.22 -7.22 -20.73
N VAL A 120 -29.79 -5.99 -21.05
CA VAL A 120 -28.72 -5.72 -22.00
C VAL A 120 -27.35 -6.13 -21.43
N TYR A 121 -27.08 -5.90 -20.14
CA TYR A 121 -25.85 -6.35 -19.47
C TYR A 121 -25.75 -7.88 -19.43
N THR A 122 -26.87 -8.56 -19.22
CA THR A 122 -26.93 -10.04 -19.17
C THR A 122 -26.70 -10.66 -20.56
N ASN A 123 -27.24 -10.05 -21.63
CA ASN A 123 -27.05 -10.53 -23.00
C ASN A 123 -25.71 -10.09 -23.63
N LEU A 124 -25.14 -8.94 -23.25
CA LEU A 124 -23.79 -8.55 -23.66
C LEU A 124 -22.72 -9.46 -23.04
N ARG A 125 -22.93 -9.97 -21.81
CA ARG A 125 -22.06 -10.99 -21.20
C ARG A 125 -21.93 -12.27 -22.04
N ALA A 126 -22.97 -12.63 -22.80
CA ALA A 126 -22.95 -13.79 -23.70
C ALA A 126 -22.30 -13.52 -25.07
N LEU A 127 -22.15 -12.25 -25.47
CA LEU A 127 -21.50 -11.85 -26.73
C LEU A 127 -20.00 -11.54 -26.56
N PHE A 128 -19.55 -11.16 -25.36
CA PHE A 128 -18.13 -10.93 -25.05
C PHE A 128 -17.31 -12.20 -24.76
N SER A 129 -17.89 -13.40 -24.90
CA SER A 129 -17.20 -14.69 -24.70
C SER A 129 -16.33 -15.12 -25.89
N SER A 130 -16.07 -14.25 -26.88
CA SER A 130 -15.35 -14.64 -28.10
C SER A 130 -14.16 -13.76 -28.52
N ASN A 131 -13.66 -12.84 -27.67
CA ASN A 131 -12.35 -12.20 -27.92
C ASN A 131 -11.68 -11.59 -26.66
N PRO A 132 -10.78 -12.30 -25.95
CA PRO A 132 -10.28 -11.88 -24.63
C PRO A 132 -8.91 -11.16 -24.68
N ILE A 133 -8.79 -9.99 -25.33
CA ILE A 133 -7.52 -9.21 -25.33
C ILE A 133 -7.67 -7.73 -24.90
N SER A 134 -8.80 -7.31 -24.34
CA SER A 134 -8.97 -5.95 -23.80
C SER A 134 -9.92 -6.03 -22.60
N LYS A 135 -9.53 -5.91 -21.32
CA LYS A 135 -8.52 -5.08 -20.65
C LYS A 135 -8.22 -5.78 -19.31
N ARG A 136 -7.19 -6.64 -19.23
CA ARG A 136 -6.83 -7.31 -17.97
C ARG A 136 -6.26 -6.28 -17.01
N MET A 137 -6.78 -6.22 -15.78
CA MET A 137 -6.29 -5.30 -14.74
C MET A 137 -4.92 -5.78 -14.26
N LEU A 138 -4.88 -7.01 -13.74
CA LEU A 138 -3.63 -7.69 -13.43
C LEU A 138 -3.09 -8.39 -14.68
N ARG A 139 -1.87 -8.02 -15.08
CA ARG A 139 -1.16 -8.76 -16.14
C ARG A 139 -0.84 -10.18 -15.66
N GLN A 140 -0.88 -11.15 -16.56
CA GLN A 140 -0.45 -12.51 -16.21
C GLN A 140 1.05 -12.70 -16.45
N VAL A 141 1.74 -13.25 -15.45
CA VAL A 141 3.17 -13.57 -15.49
C VAL A 141 3.34 -15.08 -15.41
N GLU A 142 4.22 -15.63 -16.26
CA GLU A 142 4.58 -17.04 -16.21
C GLU A 142 5.39 -17.34 -14.95
N PRO A 143 5.17 -18.47 -14.24
CA PRO A 143 5.88 -18.80 -13.00
C PRO A 143 7.40 -18.66 -13.08
N LYS A 144 8.02 -19.08 -14.19
CA LYS A 144 9.48 -18.99 -14.42
C LYS A 144 10.04 -17.57 -14.53
N LYS A 145 9.19 -16.55 -14.72
CA LYS A 145 9.60 -15.14 -14.87
C LYS A 145 9.52 -14.35 -13.55
N VAL A 146 8.99 -14.96 -12.49
CA VAL A 146 8.74 -14.29 -11.20
C VAL A 146 10.03 -13.87 -10.50
N SER A 147 11.09 -14.67 -10.59
CA SER A 147 12.38 -14.39 -9.93
C SER A 147 13.05 -13.08 -10.39
N GLY A 148 12.72 -12.59 -11.60
CA GLY A 148 13.27 -11.36 -12.17
C GLY A 148 12.58 -10.06 -11.70
N ILE A 149 11.58 -10.13 -10.82
CA ILE A 149 10.77 -8.98 -10.38
C ILE A 149 11.37 -8.27 -9.14
N ALA A 150 12.47 -8.80 -8.56
CA ALA A 150 13.10 -8.22 -7.37
C ALA A 150 13.69 -6.82 -7.64
N GLY A 151 13.22 -5.83 -6.88
CA GLY A 151 13.77 -4.48 -6.86
C GLY A 151 14.77 -4.28 -5.72
N ASN A 152 15.69 -3.32 -5.88
CA ASN A 152 16.49 -2.81 -4.76
C ASN A 152 15.59 -1.90 -3.90
N PRO A 153 15.46 -2.13 -2.57
CA PRO A 153 14.64 -1.27 -1.71
C PRO A 153 15.16 0.17 -1.61
N VAL A 154 16.44 0.40 -1.91
CA VAL A 154 17.05 1.74 -1.90
C VAL A 154 17.14 2.30 -3.31
N ASP A 155 16.30 3.29 -3.60
CA ASP A 155 16.34 4.06 -4.84
C ASP A 155 17.61 4.91 -4.91
N ALA A 156 18.37 4.80 -6.02
CA ALA A 156 19.67 5.44 -6.16
C ALA A 156 19.59 6.98 -6.13
N ASP A 157 18.57 7.55 -6.77
CA ASP A 157 18.37 9.01 -6.79
C ASP A 157 17.93 9.51 -5.40
N ALA A 158 17.03 8.78 -4.74
CA ALA A 158 16.64 9.08 -3.36
C ALA A 158 17.84 9.01 -2.40
N LEU A 159 18.78 8.07 -2.61
CA LEU A 159 20.00 7.94 -1.81
C LEU A 159 20.91 9.17 -1.94
N ILE A 160 21.13 9.67 -3.15
CA ILE A 160 21.94 10.88 -3.37
C ILE A 160 21.29 12.09 -2.68
N GLN A 161 19.98 12.25 -2.85
CA GLN A 161 19.25 13.37 -2.25
C GLN A 161 19.16 13.29 -0.73
N ALA A 162 18.89 12.09 -0.18
CA ALA A 162 18.86 11.86 1.25
C ALA A 162 20.24 12.10 1.88
N ARG A 163 21.33 11.69 1.21
CA ARG A 163 22.69 11.95 1.69
C ARG A 163 22.96 13.43 1.91
N GLY A 164 22.63 14.27 0.93
CA GLY A 164 22.81 15.72 1.08
C GLY A 164 22.03 16.29 2.27
N ILE A 165 20.81 15.80 2.51
CA ILE A 165 19.97 16.23 3.65
C ILE A 165 20.55 15.73 4.98
N VAL A 166 20.95 14.46 5.05
CA VAL A 166 21.48 13.83 6.27
C VAL A 166 22.78 14.51 6.70
N GLU A 167 23.71 14.71 5.76
CA GLU A 167 24.99 15.39 6.03
C GLU A 167 24.81 16.86 6.42
N ASP A 168 23.82 17.57 5.83
CA ASP A 168 23.52 18.95 6.21
C ASP A 168 22.96 19.05 7.64
N VAL A 169 22.03 18.18 8.01
CA VAL A 169 21.48 18.12 9.38
C VAL A 169 22.55 17.72 10.40
N GLU A 170 23.42 16.75 10.08
CA GLU A 170 24.54 16.37 10.93
C GLU A 170 25.49 17.54 11.18
N LYS A 171 25.85 18.28 10.12
CA LYS A 171 26.85 19.36 10.20
C LYS A 171 26.29 20.64 10.80
N ASN A 172 25.07 21.02 10.43
CA ASN A 172 24.51 22.36 10.71
C ASN A 172 23.33 22.31 11.71
N GLY A 173 23.01 21.12 12.24
CA GLY A 173 22.10 20.93 13.36
C GLY A 173 20.70 21.49 13.12
N LEU A 174 20.13 22.12 14.16
CA LEU A 174 18.74 22.60 14.15
C LEU A 174 18.46 23.57 13.00
N SER A 175 19.42 24.41 12.61
CA SER A 175 19.21 25.38 11.53
C SER A 175 18.92 24.70 10.19
N ALA A 176 19.67 23.66 9.82
CA ALA A 176 19.43 22.85 8.63
C ALA A 176 18.12 22.05 8.75
N LEU A 177 17.80 21.55 9.94
CA LEU A 177 16.54 20.84 10.19
C LEU A 177 15.32 21.71 9.87
N TYR A 178 15.29 22.94 10.40
CA TYR A 178 14.24 23.92 10.11
C TYR A 178 14.21 24.28 8.62
N ALA A 179 15.37 24.53 8.01
CA ALA A 179 15.46 24.89 6.60
C ALA A 179 14.90 23.80 5.67
N HIS A 180 15.19 22.53 5.93
CA HIS A 180 14.64 21.41 5.17
C HIS A 180 13.15 21.19 5.43
N ALA A 181 12.69 21.32 6.67
CA ALA A 181 11.27 21.23 7.01
C ALA A 181 10.44 22.30 6.29
N ILE A 182 10.95 23.53 6.19
CA ILE A 182 10.33 24.61 5.40
C ILE A 182 10.38 24.31 3.91
N ARG A 183 11.56 23.95 3.37
CA ARG A 183 11.76 23.67 1.93
C ARG A 183 10.85 22.55 1.43
N LEU A 184 10.60 21.54 2.26
CA LEU A 184 9.79 20.38 1.91
C LEU A 184 8.30 20.55 2.29
N GLY A 185 7.93 21.70 2.85
CA GLY A 185 6.55 22.06 3.15
C GLY A 185 5.96 21.36 4.38
N ASP A 186 6.81 20.87 5.29
CA ASP A 186 6.37 20.38 6.60
C ASP A 186 6.01 21.56 7.53
N LEU A 187 6.71 22.69 7.37
CA LEU A 187 6.50 23.94 8.12
C LEU A 187 6.29 25.13 7.19
N ASN A 188 5.45 26.09 7.59
CA ASN A 188 5.21 27.33 6.84
C ASN A 188 6.05 28.49 7.39
N THR A 189 6.54 29.37 6.51
CA THR A 189 7.30 30.57 6.89
C THR A 189 6.41 31.72 7.39
N SER A 190 5.10 31.66 7.13
CA SER A 190 4.12 32.71 7.43
C SER A 190 3.62 32.71 8.87
N ASP A 191 3.94 31.67 9.65
CA ASP A 191 3.59 31.62 11.06
C ASP A 191 4.62 32.45 11.84
N ASN A 192 4.22 33.66 12.25
CA ASN A 192 5.03 34.61 13.04
C ASN A 192 5.45 34.09 14.43
N ALA A 193 5.18 32.82 14.73
CA ALA A 193 5.90 32.00 15.67
C ALA A 193 6.02 30.63 14.99
N SER A 194 7.20 30.24 14.50
CA SER A 194 7.38 28.86 14.02
C SER A 194 6.98 27.94 15.18
N PRO A 195 5.92 27.12 15.06
CA PRO A 195 5.53 26.22 16.14
C PRO A 195 6.74 25.37 16.53
N PRO A 196 6.85 24.95 17.80
CA PRO A 196 7.96 24.11 18.21
C PRO A 196 7.95 22.86 17.32
N ILE A 197 9.08 22.56 16.65
CA ILE A 197 9.24 21.34 15.85
C ILE A 197 9.02 20.09 16.71
N ILE A 198 9.23 20.24 18.02
CA ILE A 198 9.19 19.20 19.02
C ILE A 198 8.02 19.47 19.95
N LEU A 199 7.04 18.58 19.94
CA LEU A 199 5.91 18.63 20.86
C LEU A 199 6.19 17.75 22.08
N THR A 200 5.63 18.17 23.21
CA THR A 200 5.77 17.53 24.52
C THR A 200 4.66 16.50 24.75
N PRO A 201 4.78 15.65 25.79
CA PRO A 201 3.69 14.75 26.20
C PRO A 201 2.37 15.48 26.47
N LYS A 202 2.42 16.72 26.98
CA LYS A 202 1.22 17.52 27.25
C LYS A 202 0.56 17.99 25.96
N ASP A 203 1.32 18.34 24.93
CA ASP A 203 0.77 18.71 23.63
C ASP A 203 0.02 17.54 22.97
N MET A 204 0.58 16.33 23.07
CA MET A 204 -0.06 15.10 22.57
C MET A 204 -1.31 14.74 23.37
N GLU A 205 -1.29 14.90 24.70
CA GLU A 205 -2.46 14.73 25.57
C GLU A 205 -3.58 15.72 25.19
N ASN A 206 -3.25 17.00 25.02
CA ASN A 206 -4.22 18.01 24.61
C ASN A 206 -4.83 17.71 23.22
N ALA A 207 -4.09 17.04 22.32
CA ALA A 207 -4.65 16.58 21.06
C ALA A 207 -5.61 15.41 21.23
N PHE A 208 -5.31 14.47 22.14
CA PHE A 208 -6.19 13.36 22.51
C PHE A 208 -7.50 13.85 23.14
N GLU A 209 -7.43 14.81 24.07
CA GLU A 209 -8.61 15.38 24.75
C GLU A 209 -9.57 16.13 23.79
N LYS A 210 -9.08 16.56 22.62
CA LYS A 210 -9.89 17.23 21.58
C LYS A 210 -10.66 16.26 20.67
N LEU A 211 -10.31 14.98 20.68
CA LEU A 211 -11.00 13.97 19.89
C LEU A 211 -12.36 13.62 20.51
N SER A 212 -13.27 13.09 19.69
CA SER A 212 -14.54 12.56 20.23
C SER A 212 -14.28 11.36 21.14
N VAL A 213 -15.24 11.06 22.03
CA VAL A 213 -15.14 9.89 22.92
C VAL A 213 -15.01 8.60 22.12
N GLU A 214 -15.67 8.52 20.96
CA GLU A 214 -15.61 7.38 20.05
C GLU A 214 -14.20 7.20 19.45
N GLU A 215 -13.56 8.29 19.00
CA GLU A 215 -12.21 8.30 18.46
C GLU A 215 -11.16 7.94 19.53
N GLN A 216 -11.28 8.53 20.72
CA GLN A 216 -10.44 8.20 21.87
C GLN A 216 -10.53 6.70 22.21
N SER A 217 -11.76 6.20 22.30
CA SER A 217 -12.02 4.79 22.62
C SER A 217 -11.51 3.85 21.51
N LEU A 218 -11.59 4.27 20.24
CA LEU A 218 -11.04 3.52 19.11
C LEU A 218 -9.52 3.37 19.25
N LEU A 219 -8.79 4.47 19.47
CA LEU A 219 -7.34 4.45 19.64
C LEU A 219 -6.92 3.56 20.81
N GLN A 220 -7.62 3.66 21.95
CA GLN A 220 -7.33 2.86 23.14
C GLN A 220 -7.58 1.36 22.92
N ARG A 221 -8.68 0.97 22.26
CA ARG A 221 -8.97 -0.44 21.96
C ARG A 221 -7.94 -1.03 21.00
N THR A 222 -7.56 -0.27 19.96
CA THR A 222 -6.53 -0.69 19.01
C THR A 222 -5.17 -0.83 19.70
N ALA A 223 -4.78 0.15 20.51
CA ALA A 223 -3.55 0.12 21.29
C ALA A 223 -3.49 -1.11 22.22
N SER A 224 -4.59 -1.44 22.90
CA SER A 224 -4.67 -2.60 23.79
C SER A 224 -4.40 -3.93 23.08
N ARG A 225 -4.92 -4.11 21.86
CA ARG A 225 -4.64 -5.33 21.06
C ARG A 225 -3.18 -5.43 20.64
N ILE A 226 -2.60 -4.33 20.18
CA ILE A 226 -1.18 -4.25 19.80
C ILE A 226 -0.29 -4.53 21.02
N GLU A 227 -0.56 -3.87 22.14
CA GLU A 227 0.18 -4.03 23.39
C GLU A 227 0.12 -5.48 23.91
N THR A 228 -1.05 -6.11 23.81
CA THR A 228 -1.24 -7.52 24.20
C THR A 228 -0.32 -8.44 23.41
N PHE A 229 -0.31 -8.32 22.08
CA PHE A 229 0.55 -9.15 21.24
C PHE A 229 2.04 -8.86 21.46
N ALA A 230 2.43 -7.58 21.57
CA ALA A 230 3.81 -7.17 21.83
C ALA A 230 4.32 -7.72 23.18
N LYS A 231 3.49 -7.71 24.23
CA LYS A 231 3.84 -8.31 25.53
C LYS A 231 4.01 -9.82 25.45
N LEU A 232 3.19 -10.53 24.67
CA LEU A 232 3.37 -11.96 24.43
C LEU A 232 4.72 -12.25 23.76
N GLN A 233 5.12 -11.47 22.75
CA GLN A 233 6.46 -11.59 22.15
C GLN A 233 7.57 -11.25 23.15
N ARG A 234 7.36 -10.28 24.05
CA ARG A 234 8.40 -9.91 25.04
C ARG A 234 8.61 -11.04 26.05
N ASN A 235 7.54 -11.74 26.39
CA ASN A 235 7.53 -12.87 27.30
C ASN A 235 8.01 -14.17 26.65
N SER A 236 8.31 -14.21 25.35
CA SER A 236 8.87 -15.40 24.70
C SER A 236 10.40 -15.48 24.74
N ILE A 237 11.07 -14.45 25.26
CA ILE A 237 12.53 -14.37 25.36
C ILE A 237 12.97 -13.99 26.77
N HIS A 238 13.97 -14.71 27.30
CA HIS A 238 14.41 -14.60 28.70
C HIS A 238 15.94 -14.57 28.80
N SER A 239 16.42 -13.87 29.83
CA SER A 239 17.81 -14.02 30.28
C SER A 239 18.01 -15.39 30.93
N PHE A 240 19.22 -15.95 30.86
CA PHE A 240 19.55 -17.21 31.50
C PHE A 240 21.01 -17.25 31.95
N GLU A 241 21.28 -18.15 32.90
CA GLU A 241 22.62 -18.57 33.31
C GLU A 241 22.75 -20.08 33.10
N HIS A 242 23.95 -20.54 32.78
CA HIS A 242 24.29 -21.94 32.59
C HIS A 242 25.66 -22.23 33.20
N SER A 243 25.72 -23.24 34.07
CA SER A 243 26.97 -23.69 34.69
C SER A 243 27.87 -24.37 33.66
N ILE A 244 29.16 -24.09 33.74
CA ILE A 244 30.24 -24.76 33.02
C ILE A 244 31.30 -25.18 34.04
N ASP A 245 32.25 -26.02 33.62
CA ASP A 245 33.36 -26.41 34.50
C ASP A 245 34.09 -25.16 35.02
N GLY A 246 34.11 -24.99 36.35
CA GLY A 246 34.72 -23.86 37.02
C GLY A 246 33.99 -22.52 36.93
N GLY A 247 32.78 -22.44 36.38
CA GLY A 247 32.10 -21.14 36.24
C GLY A 247 30.70 -21.14 35.67
N ILE A 248 30.30 -19.98 35.15
CA ILE A 248 28.98 -19.71 34.60
C ILE A 248 29.13 -18.94 33.28
N ILE A 249 28.32 -19.30 32.30
CA ILE A 249 28.04 -18.49 31.10
C ILE A 249 26.59 -18.05 31.14
N ALA A 250 26.29 -16.91 30.53
CA ALA A 250 24.96 -16.35 30.62
C ALA A 250 24.63 -15.44 29.44
N GLN A 251 23.33 -15.16 29.33
CA GLN A 251 22.76 -14.23 28.38
C GLN A 251 21.80 -13.28 29.08
N ASP A 252 21.99 -11.98 28.86
CA ASP A 252 21.09 -10.93 29.29
C ASP A 252 20.29 -10.37 28.10
N ILE A 253 19.00 -10.16 28.32
CA ILE A 253 18.11 -9.45 27.40
C ILE A 253 17.91 -8.01 27.91
N ALA A 254 18.46 -7.03 27.18
CA ALA A 254 18.38 -5.63 27.55
C ALA A 254 17.71 -4.80 26.45
N PRO A 255 16.67 -3.99 26.73
CA PRO A 255 16.11 -3.09 25.73
C PRO A 255 17.12 -2.02 25.33
N MET A 256 16.93 -1.46 24.15
CA MET A 256 17.54 -0.19 23.75
C MET A 256 17.01 0.95 24.63
N CYS A 257 17.81 2.00 24.80
CA CYS A 257 17.46 3.11 25.68
C CYS A 257 16.52 4.08 24.98
N THR A 258 16.82 4.41 23.71
CA THR A 258 16.07 5.41 22.91
C THR A 258 15.65 4.85 21.56
N ALA A 259 14.37 4.94 21.22
CA ALA A 259 13.83 4.56 19.91
C ALA A 259 13.19 5.75 19.19
N GLY A 260 13.55 5.93 17.92
CA GLY A 260 12.88 6.80 16.97
C GLY A 260 11.83 6.04 16.18
N CYS A 261 10.58 6.46 16.26
CA CYS A 261 9.42 5.83 15.62
C CYS A 261 8.88 6.75 14.53
N TYR A 262 9.21 6.45 13.27
CA TYR A 262 8.75 7.25 12.13
C TYR A 262 7.38 6.76 11.64
N ALA A 263 6.44 7.68 11.45
CA ALA A 263 5.15 7.43 10.83
C ALA A 263 5.00 8.31 9.57
N PRO A 264 4.60 7.73 8.41
CA PRO A 264 4.26 8.51 7.24
C PRO A 264 3.11 9.50 7.50
N GLY A 265 3.16 10.64 6.83
CA GLY A 265 2.18 11.71 6.96
C GLY A 265 2.07 12.61 5.74
N GLY A 266 1.42 13.75 5.90
CA GLY A 266 1.13 14.68 4.79
C GLY A 266 -0.14 14.32 4.04
N ARG A 267 -0.04 13.56 2.93
CA ARG A 267 -1.23 13.23 2.11
C ARG A 267 -2.16 12.23 2.83
N TYR A 268 -1.59 11.26 3.53
CA TYR A 268 -2.29 10.27 4.33
C TYR A 268 -1.60 10.11 5.70
N PRO A 269 -2.04 10.86 6.73
CA PRO A 269 -1.56 10.70 8.10
C PRO A 269 -1.89 9.31 8.65
N LEU A 270 -0.90 8.58 9.16
CA LEU A 270 -1.04 7.19 9.62
C LEU A 270 -0.94 7.04 11.15
N PRO A 271 -2.02 7.29 11.92
CA PRO A 271 -2.03 7.05 13.36
C PRO A 271 -1.79 5.58 13.72
N SER A 272 -2.18 4.64 12.86
CA SER A 272 -1.89 3.20 13.03
C SER A 272 -0.39 2.93 13.13
N SER A 273 0.43 3.52 12.25
CA SER A 273 1.89 3.35 12.28
C SER A 273 2.54 3.95 13.53
N VAL A 274 1.98 5.03 14.08
CA VAL A 274 2.39 5.56 15.39
C VAL A 274 2.15 4.52 16.49
N LEU A 275 0.94 3.94 16.55
CA LEU A 275 0.62 2.91 17.54
C LEU A 275 1.52 1.67 17.38
N MET A 276 1.65 1.15 16.16
CA MET A 276 2.40 -0.06 15.86
C MET A 276 3.88 0.04 16.22
N THR A 277 4.50 1.19 15.96
CA THR A 277 5.93 1.40 16.26
C THR A 277 6.15 1.70 17.76
N ALA A 278 5.49 2.72 18.30
CA ALA A 278 5.77 3.22 19.64
C ALA A 278 5.30 2.24 20.74
N ILE A 279 4.14 1.58 20.60
CA ILE A 279 3.67 0.59 21.59
C ILE A 279 4.63 -0.60 21.63
N THR A 280 5.12 -1.06 20.48
CA THR A 280 6.07 -2.18 20.40
C THR A 280 7.39 -1.82 21.09
N ALA A 281 7.90 -0.60 20.88
CA ALA A 281 9.09 -0.11 21.59
C ALA A 281 8.87 -0.07 23.12
N ARG A 282 7.72 0.45 23.58
CA ARG A 282 7.36 0.47 25.01
C ARG A 282 7.24 -0.94 25.59
N ALA A 283 6.60 -1.86 24.88
CA ALA A 283 6.46 -3.25 25.31
C ALA A 283 7.81 -3.98 25.42
N ALA A 284 8.80 -3.61 24.61
CA ALA A 284 10.16 -4.12 24.74
C ALA A 284 10.88 -3.61 26.00
N GLY A 285 10.49 -2.45 26.52
CA GLY A 285 11.08 -1.78 27.68
C GLY A 285 11.92 -0.55 27.33
N VAL A 286 11.76 0.03 26.14
CA VAL A 286 12.47 1.24 25.73
C VAL A 286 12.03 2.43 26.60
N GLN A 287 13.01 3.15 27.16
CA GLN A 287 12.78 4.23 28.12
C GLN A 287 12.44 5.56 27.45
N THR A 288 13.04 5.86 26.30
CA THR A 288 12.76 7.07 25.54
C THR A 288 12.21 6.73 24.16
N VAL A 289 10.97 7.14 23.86
CA VAL A 289 10.31 6.92 22.57
C VAL A 289 9.98 8.26 21.93
N ILE A 290 10.63 8.54 20.80
CA ILE A 290 10.43 9.74 20.00
C ILE A 290 9.61 9.35 18.78
N VAL A 291 8.51 10.05 18.50
CA VAL A 291 7.73 9.85 17.27
C VAL A 291 8.05 10.96 16.28
N ALA A 292 8.12 10.65 14.98
CA ALA A 292 8.28 11.64 13.92
C ALA A 292 7.25 11.45 12.82
N SER A 293 6.54 12.52 12.44
CA SER A 293 5.61 12.51 11.31
C SER A 293 5.43 13.92 10.75
N PRO A 294 5.47 14.12 9.42
CA PRO A 294 5.20 15.42 8.81
C PRO A 294 3.72 15.76 8.88
N ARG A 295 3.40 17.04 9.16
CA ARG A 295 2.03 17.59 9.15
C ARG A 295 1.01 16.68 9.87
N PRO A 296 1.23 16.36 11.16
CA PRO A 296 0.39 15.40 11.87
C PRO A 296 -1.02 15.94 12.08
N THR A 297 -2.01 15.04 12.02
CA THR A 297 -3.39 15.35 12.44
C THR A 297 -3.54 15.27 13.95
N LEU A 298 -4.65 15.80 14.49
CA LEU A 298 -5.01 15.60 15.89
C LEU A 298 -5.00 14.10 16.27
N CYS A 299 -5.56 13.25 15.41
CA CYS A 299 -5.57 11.80 15.62
C CYS A 299 -4.15 11.19 15.65
N THR A 300 -3.22 11.70 14.83
CA THR A 300 -1.81 11.24 14.83
C THR A 300 -1.10 11.59 16.14
N LEU A 301 -1.30 12.83 16.64
CA LEU A 301 -0.75 13.26 17.93
C LEU A 301 -1.37 12.51 19.11
N ALA A 302 -2.69 12.29 19.05
CA ALA A 302 -3.42 11.52 20.04
C ALA A 302 -2.97 10.04 20.09
N ALA A 303 -2.68 9.43 18.93
CA ALA A 303 -2.10 8.09 18.87
C ALA A 303 -0.73 8.04 19.57
N ALA A 304 0.10 9.06 19.43
CA ALA A 304 1.39 9.15 20.12
C ALA A 304 1.21 9.30 21.64
N HIS A 305 0.20 10.03 22.11
CA HIS A 305 -0.18 10.07 23.52
C HIS A 305 -0.60 8.69 24.03
N VAL A 306 -1.49 8.00 23.34
CA VAL A 306 -1.95 6.64 23.70
C VAL A 306 -0.79 5.65 23.73
N ALA A 307 0.15 5.78 22.79
CA ALA A 307 1.38 4.98 22.74
C ALA A 307 2.46 5.41 23.77
N LYS A 308 2.20 6.45 24.56
CA LYS A 308 3.10 7.01 25.57
C LYS A 308 4.44 7.47 24.98
N ALA A 309 4.44 8.19 23.87
CA ALA A 309 5.65 8.82 23.35
C ALA A 309 6.15 9.94 24.30
N ASP A 310 7.47 10.13 24.39
CA ASP A 310 8.07 11.20 25.21
C ASP A 310 8.19 12.52 24.45
N SER A 311 8.28 12.47 23.13
CA SER A 311 8.31 13.65 22.27
C SER A 311 7.82 13.32 20.86
N PHE A 312 7.39 14.36 20.15
CA PHE A 312 6.91 14.25 18.78
C PHE A 312 7.57 15.29 17.87
N LEU A 313 8.22 14.84 16.80
CA LEU A 313 8.77 15.67 15.73
C LEU A 313 7.72 15.87 14.64
N ILE A 314 7.25 17.11 14.43
CA ILE A 314 6.22 17.44 13.43
C ILE A 314 6.75 17.54 11.99
N ILE A 315 7.85 16.83 11.72
CA ILE A 315 8.60 16.83 10.46
C ILE A 315 8.78 15.40 9.95
N GLY A 316 8.96 15.25 8.64
CA GLY A 316 9.11 13.96 7.99
C GLY A 316 10.44 13.78 7.27
N GLY A 317 10.49 12.79 6.38
CA GLY A 317 11.56 12.64 5.40
C GLY A 317 12.95 12.34 5.98
N ALA A 318 13.96 12.51 5.14
CA ALA A 318 15.36 12.23 5.49
C ALA A 318 15.86 13.10 6.65
N GLN A 319 15.36 14.33 6.77
CA GLN A 319 15.72 15.27 7.83
C GLN A 319 15.24 14.80 9.23
N ALA A 320 14.07 14.17 9.32
CA ALA A 320 13.59 13.60 10.58
C ALA A 320 14.43 12.39 11.00
N ILE A 321 14.79 11.52 10.05
CA ILE A 321 15.68 10.37 10.29
C ILE A 321 17.05 10.86 10.76
N ALA A 322 17.62 11.87 10.10
CA ALA A 322 18.89 12.47 10.51
C ALA A 322 18.81 13.08 11.92
N ALA A 323 17.73 13.81 12.23
CA ALA A 323 17.55 14.41 13.54
C ALA A 323 17.52 13.37 14.67
N MET A 324 16.80 12.25 14.47
CA MET A 324 16.78 11.14 15.42
C MET A 324 18.12 10.40 15.52
N ALA A 325 18.84 10.22 14.41
CA ALA A 325 20.11 9.49 14.40
C ALA A 325 21.26 10.28 15.04
N TYR A 326 21.30 11.60 14.81
CA TYR A 326 22.37 12.48 15.28
C TYR A 326 22.03 13.26 16.54
N GLY A 327 20.80 13.14 17.03
CA GLY A 327 20.36 13.84 18.24
C GLY A 327 20.21 15.35 18.04
N VAL A 328 19.64 15.77 16.91
CA VAL A 328 19.42 17.18 16.59
C VAL A 328 18.04 17.59 17.08
N GLY A 329 17.99 18.34 18.18
CA GLY A 329 16.75 18.78 18.83
C GLY A 329 16.12 17.73 19.75
N VAL A 330 16.35 16.44 19.48
CA VAL A 330 15.93 15.31 20.32
C VAL A 330 17.15 14.49 20.76
N PRO A 331 17.05 13.62 21.77
CA PRO A 331 18.11 12.66 22.08
C PRO A 331 18.44 11.77 20.86
N ALA A 332 19.72 11.43 20.70
CA ALA A 332 20.13 10.46 19.69
C ALA A 332 19.52 9.09 19.98
N CYS A 333 18.96 8.47 18.94
CA CYS A 333 18.29 7.18 19.03
C CYS A 333 19.28 6.02 18.89
N ASP A 334 19.08 4.95 19.66
CA ASP A 334 19.79 3.69 19.47
C ASP A 334 19.25 2.93 18.25
N ILE A 335 17.96 3.13 17.94
CA ILE A 335 17.27 2.55 16.79
C ILE A 335 16.26 3.50 16.18
N ILE A 336 16.12 3.46 14.85
CA ILE A 336 15.05 4.15 14.13
C ILE A 336 14.23 3.14 13.34
N VAL A 337 12.92 3.11 13.60
CA VAL A 337 11.97 2.17 13.01
C VAL A 337 10.84 2.87 12.26
N GLY A 338 10.11 2.11 11.47
CA GLY A 338 8.88 2.55 10.83
C GLY A 338 9.01 2.66 9.30
N PRO A 339 7.87 2.58 8.59
CA PRO A 339 7.83 2.64 7.14
C PRO A 339 7.98 4.08 6.65
N GLY A 340 8.34 4.26 5.39
CA GLY A 340 8.43 5.59 4.81
C GLY A 340 8.58 5.54 3.30
N ASN A 341 8.52 6.71 2.68
CA ASN A 341 8.79 6.80 1.25
C ASN A 341 10.28 6.50 0.95
N LYS A 342 10.62 6.44 -0.33
CA LYS A 342 11.98 6.13 -0.79
C LYS A 342 13.10 6.98 -0.17
N TRP A 343 12.84 8.24 0.19
CA TRP A 343 13.84 9.11 0.84
C TRP A 343 14.04 8.77 2.32
N VAL A 344 12.99 8.35 3.01
CA VAL A 344 13.09 7.83 4.38
C VAL A 344 13.87 6.52 4.39
N THR A 345 13.56 5.60 3.48
CA THR A 345 14.31 4.33 3.33
C THR A 345 15.78 4.59 3.02
N ALA A 346 16.07 5.51 2.09
CA ALA A 346 17.43 5.93 1.78
C ALA A 346 18.15 6.53 3.00
N ALA A 347 17.49 7.40 3.76
CA ALA A 347 18.07 7.98 4.98
C ALA A 347 18.34 6.92 6.04
N LYS A 348 17.43 5.97 6.25
CA LYS A 348 17.64 4.81 7.14
C LYS A 348 18.86 4.00 6.72
N SER A 349 19.03 3.76 5.41
CA SER A 349 20.22 3.08 4.89
C SER A 349 21.52 3.84 5.17
N LEU A 350 21.49 5.17 5.19
CA LEU A 350 22.66 6.01 5.45
C LEU A 350 23.07 6.03 6.93
N VAL A 351 22.09 5.98 7.84
CA VAL A 351 22.33 6.04 9.30
C VAL A 351 22.51 4.65 9.92
N ASN A 352 22.27 3.58 9.16
CA ASN A 352 22.51 2.21 9.61
C ASN A 352 24.00 2.01 9.95
N GLY A 353 24.28 1.59 11.19
CA GLY A 353 25.62 1.47 11.74
C GLY A 353 25.99 2.62 12.70
N LYS A 354 25.37 3.79 12.55
CA LYS A 354 25.38 4.84 13.58
C LYS A 354 24.33 4.53 14.66
N CYS A 355 23.14 4.15 14.22
CA CYS A 355 22.08 3.57 15.03
C CYS A 355 21.56 2.31 14.30
N ALA A 356 20.82 1.47 15.01
CA ALA A 356 20.12 0.37 14.39
C ALA A 356 18.95 0.90 13.54
N ILE A 357 18.52 0.10 12.57
CA ILE A 357 17.25 0.26 11.88
C ILE A 357 16.51 -1.08 11.93
N ASP A 358 15.19 -1.05 11.81
CA ASP A 358 14.37 -2.25 11.65
C ASP A 358 14.62 -2.93 10.29
N MET A 359 14.36 -2.21 9.20
CA MET A 359 14.48 -2.71 7.83
C MET A 359 14.45 -1.59 6.79
N LEU A 360 14.87 -1.91 5.57
CA LEU A 360 14.75 -1.05 4.41
C LEU A 360 13.47 -1.42 3.64
N ALA A 361 12.43 -0.62 3.83
CA ALA A 361 11.15 -0.82 3.15
C ALA A 361 11.19 -0.25 1.72
N GLY A 362 10.92 -1.09 0.74
CA GLY A 362 10.55 -0.74 -0.62
C GLY A 362 9.03 -0.52 -0.75
N PRO A 363 8.48 -0.64 -1.97
CA PRO A 363 7.04 -0.55 -2.20
C PRO A 363 6.27 -1.65 -1.46
N SER A 364 5.08 -1.33 -0.96
CA SER A 364 4.22 -2.31 -0.26
C SER A 364 3.64 -3.37 -1.20
N GLU A 365 3.44 -4.58 -0.68
CA GLU A 365 3.10 -5.78 -1.44
C GLU A 365 2.02 -6.62 -0.72
N CYS A 366 0.99 -7.03 -1.47
CA CYS A 366 0.00 -8.00 -0.99
C CYS A 366 -0.10 -9.16 -1.96
N LEU A 367 0.15 -10.38 -1.49
CA LEU A 367 0.01 -11.60 -2.27
C LEU A 367 -1.16 -12.43 -1.75
N VAL A 368 -2.19 -12.57 -2.57
CA VAL A 368 -3.29 -13.51 -2.32
C VAL A 368 -3.00 -14.82 -3.05
N LEU A 369 -2.80 -15.89 -2.29
CA LEU A 369 -2.68 -17.26 -2.77
C LEU A 369 -4.04 -17.94 -2.68
N ALA A 370 -4.63 -18.29 -3.82
CA ALA A 370 -6.01 -18.77 -3.87
C ALA A 370 -6.24 -19.96 -4.82
N ASP A 371 -7.17 -20.84 -4.45
CA ASP A 371 -7.69 -21.92 -5.31
C ASP A 371 -9.11 -21.59 -5.83
N GLU A 372 -9.69 -22.46 -6.64
CA GLU A 372 -11.01 -22.28 -7.24
C GLU A 372 -12.18 -22.12 -6.25
N THR A 373 -12.01 -22.42 -4.97
CA THR A 373 -13.05 -22.27 -3.95
C THR A 373 -13.15 -20.84 -3.42
N ALA A 374 -12.14 -20.01 -3.67
CA ALA A 374 -12.06 -18.65 -3.17
C ALA A 374 -13.08 -17.70 -3.83
N ASN A 375 -13.51 -16.69 -3.08
CA ASN A 375 -14.44 -15.69 -3.59
C ASN A 375 -13.70 -14.56 -4.31
N ALA A 376 -13.90 -14.45 -5.63
CA ALA A 376 -13.28 -13.43 -6.46
C ALA A 376 -13.58 -11.98 -6.04
N GLN A 377 -14.72 -11.71 -5.41
CA GLN A 377 -15.06 -10.37 -4.92
C GLN A 377 -14.22 -9.99 -3.70
N ILE A 378 -14.02 -10.93 -2.77
CA ILE A 378 -13.20 -10.72 -1.56
C ILE A 378 -11.76 -10.46 -1.99
N ILE A 379 -11.17 -11.36 -2.80
CA ILE A 379 -9.80 -11.20 -3.31
C ILE A 379 -9.62 -9.86 -4.05
N ALA A 380 -10.59 -9.44 -4.86
CA ALA A 380 -10.49 -8.15 -5.53
C ALA A 380 -10.49 -6.97 -4.55
N SER A 381 -11.26 -7.06 -3.46
CA SER A 381 -11.25 -6.05 -2.39
C SER A 381 -9.92 -6.01 -1.65
N ASP A 382 -9.35 -7.17 -1.32
CA ASP A 382 -8.07 -7.25 -0.59
C ASP A 382 -6.92 -6.72 -1.44
N LEU A 383 -6.88 -7.07 -2.73
CA LEU A 383 -5.89 -6.52 -3.67
C LEU A 383 -6.04 -5.01 -3.87
N LEU A 384 -7.26 -4.47 -3.80
CA LEU A 384 -7.51 -3.04 -3.88
C LEU A 384 -7.11 -2.29 -2.62
N ALA A 385 -7.31 -2.91 -1.44
CA ALA A 385 -6.87 -2.34 -0.17
C ALA A 385 -5.37 -2.07 -0.20
N GLN A 386 -4.55 -3.01 -0.68
CA GLN A 386 -3.12 -2.75 -0.87
C GLN A 386 -2.86 -1.69 -1.96
N ALA A 387 -3.56 -1.77 -3.10
CA ALA A 387 -3.29 -0.92 -4.26
C ALA A 387 -3.55 0.58 -4.00
N GLU A 388 -4.45 0.91 -3.08
CA GLU A 388 -4.76 2.32 -2.78
C GLU A 388 -3.71 3.03 -1.93
N HIS A 389 -2.76 2.31 -1.32
CA HIS A 389 -1.73 2.90 -0.46
C HIS A 389 -0.77 3.81 -1.22
N ASP A 390 -0.26 3.35 -2.37
CA ASP A 390 0.70 4.10 -3.18
C ASP A 390 0.63 3.63 -4.65
N THR A 391 0.89 4.54 -5.57
CA THR A 391 1.04 4.26 -7.01
C THR A 391 2.07 3.17 -7.35
N VAL A 392 3.04 2.91 -6.47
CA VAL A 392 4.05 1.86 -6.65
C VAL A 392 3.75 0.56 -5.88
N ALA A 393 2.66 0.50 -5.10
CA ALA A 393 2.27 -0.73 -4.40
C ALA A 393 2.00 -1.87 -5.41
N VAL A 394 2.22 -3.11 -4.99
CA VAL A 394 2.18 -4.27 -5.88
C VAL A 394 1.17 -5.32 -5.39
N PRO A 395 -0.07 -5.31 -5.91
CA PRO A 395 -1.04 -6.36 -5.66
C PRO A 395 -0.73 -7.60 -6.52
N ILE A 396 -0.67 -8.77 -5.90
CA ILE A 396 -0.25 -10.04 -6.52
C ILE A 396 -1.31 -11.11 -6.28
N LEU A 397 -1.76 -11.78 -7.35
CA LEU A 397 -2.63 -12.96 -7.25
C LEU A 397 -1.89 -14.21 -7.72
N VAL A 398 -1.70 -15.20 -6.85
CA VAL A 398 -1.18 -16.52 -7.26
C VAL A 398 -2.32 -17.52 -7.17
N SER A 399 -2.61 -18.24 -8.26
CA SER A 399 -3.72 -19.20 -8.26
C SER A 399 -3.48 -20.41 -9.16
N THR A 400 -4.07 -21.55 -8.79
CA THR A 400 -4.18 -22.75 -9.64
C THR A 400 -5.29 -22.63 -10.69
N SER A 401 -6.23 -21.69 -10.52
CA SER A 401 -7.45 -21.58 -11.33
C SER A 401 -7.42 -20.37 -12.26
N GLN A 402 -7.36 -20.63 -13.57
CA GLN A 402 -7.49 -19.57 -14.58
C GLN A 402 -8.85 -18.87 -14.49
N LYS A 403 -9.91 -19.64 -14.22
CA LYS A 403 -11.27 -19.12 -14.06
C LYS A 403 -11.35 -18.11 -12.91
N LEU A 404 -10.71 -18.38 -11.77
CA LEU A 404 -10.67 -17.45 -10.65
C LEU A 404 -9.95 -16.16 -11.03
N ILE A 405 -8.78 -16.25 -11.68
CA ILE A 405 -8.01 -15.06 -12.11
C ILE A 405 -8.85 -14.15 -13.02
N ASP A 406 -9.61 -14.73 -13.94
CA ASP A 406 -10.49 -13.98 -14.84
C ASP A 406 -11.66 -13.32 -14.06
N GLN A 407 -12.24 -14.04 -13.09
CA GLN A 407 -13.30 -13.51 -12.22
C GLN A 407 -12.80 -12.36 -11.33
N VAL A 408 -11.60 -12.48 -10.75
CA VAL A 408 -10.98 -11.41 -9.94
C VAL A 408 -10.72 -10.18 -10.80
N ASN A 409 -10.20 -10.33 -12.02
CA ASN A 409 -10.03 -9.21 -12.94
C ASN A 409 -11.35 -8.49 -13.25
N CYS A 410 -12.45 -9.22 -13.43
CA CYS A 410 -13.77 -8.61 -13.60
C CYS A 410 -14.24 -7.87 -12.34
N ALA A 411 -14.01 -8.44 -11.16
CA ALA A 411 -14.37 -7.82 -9.88
C ALA A 411 -13.57 -6.53 -9.62
N LEU A 412 -12.26 -6.53 -9.91
CA LEU A 412 -11.39 -5.36 -9.82
C LEU A 412 -11.92 -4.19 -10.66
N ILE A 413 -12.37 -4.45 -11.91
CA ILE A 413 -12.95 -3.41 -12.77
C ILE A 413 -14.16 -2.76 -12.11
N GLY A 414 -15.10 -3.58 -11.60
CA GLY A 414 -16.32 -3.07 -10.97
C GLY A 414 -16.06 -2.31 -9.68
N GLN A 415 -15.22 -2.85 -8.79
CA GLN A 415 -14.94 -2.22 -7.50
C GLN A 415 -14.14 -0.91 -7.63
N LEU A 416 -13.23 -0.82 -8.62
CA LEU A 416 -12.50 0.41 -8.92
C LEU A 416 -13.40 1.57 -9.35
N GLU A 417 -14.55 1.29 -9.96
CA GLU A 417 -15.44 2.36 -10.45
C GLU A 417 -16.00 3.22 -9.32
N THR A 418 -16.21 2.62 -8.14
CA THR A 418 -16.78 3.28 -6.96
C THR A 418 -15.74 3.69 -5.93
N LEU A 419 -14.46 3.34 -6.13
CA LEU A 419 -13.39 3.61 -5.18
C LEU A 419 -12.95 5.08 -5.26
N SER A 420 -12.97 5.80 -4.13
CA SER A 420 -12.58 7.21 -4.08
C SER A 420 -11.09 7.42 -4.41
N THR A 421 -10.24 6.45 -4.07
CA THR A 421 -8.80 6.39 -4.33
C THR A 421 -8.46 5.77 -5.69
N ARG A 422 -9.44 5.57 -6.58
CA ARG A 422 -9.31 4.91 -7.90
C ARG A 422 -8.07 5.31 -8.68
N ASN A 423 -7.70 6.59 -8.71
CA ASN A 423 -6.55 7.05 -9.50
C ASN A 423 -5.22 6.44 -9.01
N ILE A 424 -5.06 6.27 -7.70
CA ILE A 424 -3.87 5.66 -7.09
C ILE A 424 -3.90 4.15 -7.31
N ALA A 425 -5.01 3.51 -6.92
CA ALA A 425 -5.18 2.06 -7.07
C ALA A 425 -5.04 1.60 -8.53
N ASN A 426 -5.57 2.36 -9.48
CA ASN A 426 -5.48 2.04 -10.90
C ASN A 426 -4.04 2.16 -11.46
N GLU A 427 -3.19 3.00 -10.87
CA GLU A 427 -1.77 3.06 -11.24
C GLU A 427 -1.00 1.89 -10.61
N SER A 428 -1.21 1.62 -9.33
CA SER A 428 -0.62 0.49 -8.60
C SER A 428 -0.92 -0.87 -9.27
N ILE A 429 -2.17 -1.10 -9.68
CA ILE A 429 -2.58 -2.35 -10.33
C ILE A 429 -1.81 -2.63 -11.62
N ARG A 430 -1.31 -1.60 -12.32
CA ARG A 430 -0.47 -1.81 -13.53
C ARG A 430 0.86 -2.48 -13.21
N SER A 431 1.39 -2.24 -12.00
CA SER A 431 2.57 -2.90 -11.46
C SER A 431 2.24 -4.29 -10.92
N GLY A 432 1.00 -4.47 -10.44
CA GLY A 432 0.45 -5.75 -9.99
C GLY A 432 0.37 -6.81 -11.09
N PHE A 433 0.27 -8.08 -10.67
CA PHE A 433 0.23 -9.21 -11.59
C PHE A 433 -0.44 -10.45 -11.01
N ALA A 434 -0.86 -11.35 -11.89
CA ALA A 434 -1.38 -12.66 -11.54
C ALA A 434 -0.46 -13.78 -12.06
N VAL A 435 -0.30 -14.85 -11.30
CA VAL A 435 0.48 -16.04 -11.68
C VAL A 435 -0.43 -17.26 -11.67
N LYS A 436 -0.67 -17.82 -12.87
CA LYS A 436 -1.37 -19.10 -13.02
C LYS A 436 -0.39 -20.24 -12.80
N CYS A 437 -0.63 -21.05 -11.79
CA CYS A 437 0.14 -22.24 -11.44
C CYS A 437 -0.54 -23.53 -11.93
N ALA A 438 0.21 -24.62 -12.04
CA ALA A 438 -0.37 -25.91 -12.44
C ALA A 438 -1.05 -26.61 -11.24
N GLU A 439 -0.43 -26.50 -10.07
CA GLU A 439 -0.84 -27.14 -8.83
C GLU A 439 -0.45 -26.28 -7.62
N MET A 440 -1.07 -26.55 -6.47
CA MET A 440 -0.84 -25.76 -5.25
C MET A 440 0.63 -25.81 -4.81
N LYS A 441 1.31 -26.94 -4.97
CA LYS A 441 2.75 -27.07 -4.68
C LYS A 441 3.60 -26.04 -5.44
N SER A 442 3.32 -25.86 -6.74
CA SER A 442 4.00 -24.84 -7.55
C SER A 442 3.62 -23.42 -7.14
N ALA A 443 2.38 -23.21 -6.68
CA ALA A 443 1.90 -21.91 -6.20
C ALA A 443 2.57 -21.50 -4.87
N ILE A 444 2.70 -22.44 -3.92
CA ILE A 444 3.47 -22.28 -2.68
C ILE A 444 4.93 -21.91 -2.99
N ALA A 445 5.57 -22.63 -3.93
CA ALA A 445 6.94 -22.33 -4.32
C ALA A 445 7.10 -20.91 -4.88
N ILE A 446 6.12 -20.43 -5.65
CA ILE A 446 6.10 -19.05 -6.17
C ILE A 446 5.90 -18.03 -5.04
N ALA A 447 4.98 -18.27 -4.11
CA ALA A 447 4.76 -17.39 -2.96
C ALA A 447 6.03 -17.29 -2.09
N ASN A 448 6.68 -18.42 -1.78
CA ASN A 448 7.95 -18.43 -1.06
C ASN A 448 9.08 -17.74 -1.82
N GLU A 449 9.13 -17.88 -3.16
CA GLU A 449 10.13 -17.19 -3.97
C GLU A 449 9.92 -15.67 -3.94
N LEU A 450 8.66 -15.22 -3.98
CA LEU A 450 8.28 -13.81 -3.85
C LEU A 450 8.54 -13.27 -2.45
N ALA A 451 8.33 -14.06 -1.39
CA ALA A 451 8.54 -13.65 0.00
C ALA A 451 7.86 -12.30 0.30
N PRO A 452 6.52 -12.24 0.13
CA PRO A 452 5.76 -10.99 0.15
C PRO A 452 5.72 -10.34 1.54
N GLU A 453 5.45 -9.04 1.56
CA GLU A 453 5.14 -8.29 2.79
C GLU A 453 3.90 -8.88 3.47
N HIS A 454 2.76 -8.91 2.76
CA HIS A 454 1.52 -9.56 3.20
C HIS A 454 1.21 -10.80 2.37
N LEU A 455 0.86 -11.91 3.03
CA LEU A 455 0.45 -13.17 2.40
C LEU A 455 -0.96 -13.58 2.88
N GLU A 456 -1.92 -13.59 1.99
CA GLU A 456 -3.24 -14.16 2.26
C GLU A 456 -3.37 -15.56 1.66
N VAL A 457 -3.79 -16.53 2.46
CA VAL A 457 -3.99 -17.92 2.04
C VAL A 457 -5.50 -18.21 1.97
N CYS A 458 -6.06 -18.03 0.78
CA CYS A 458 -7.48 -18.13 0.47
C CYS A 458 -7.77 -19.42 -0.29
N THR A 459 -7.59 -20.57 0.38
CA THR A 459 -7.78 -21.92 -0.19
C THR A 459 -8.72 -22.76 0.68
N GLU A 460 -9.29 -23.85 0.15
CA GLU A 460 -10.16 -24.74 0.92
C GLU A 460 -9.46 -25.30 2.18
N ASN A 461 -8.19 -25.70 2.04
CA ASN A 461 -7.35 -26.22 3.13
C ASN A 461 -6.29 -25.21 3.60
N ALA A 462 -6.71 -23.96 3.86
CA ALA A 462 -5.82 -22.81 4.12
C ALA A 462 -4.75 -23.07 5.19
N MET A 463 -5.08 -23.74 6.29
CA MET A 463 -4.14 -24.02 7.37
C MET A 463 -2.99 -24.97 6.94
N ASP A 464 -3.27 -25.96 6.10
CA ASP A 464 -2.25 -26.90 5.64
C ASP A 464 -1.36 -26.30 4.55
N VAL A 465 -1.90 -25.39 3.74
CA VAL A 465 -1.11 -24.56 2.83
C VAL A 465 -0.22 -23.59 3.62
N ALA A 466 -0.77 -22.93 4.63
CA ALA A 466 -0.04 -21.98 5.49
C ALA A 466 1.17 -22.60 6.19
N LYS A 467 1.06 -23.84 6.70
CA LYS A 467 2.19 -24.58 7.32
C LYS A 467 3.37 -24.83 6.38
N GLN A 468 3.16 -24.75 5.07
CA GLN A 468 4.20 -24.96 4.06
C GLN A 468 4.86 -23.65 3.61
N MET A 469 4.36 -22.51 4.08
CA MET A 469 4.94 -21.20 3.79
C MET A 469 6.22 -20.99 4.61
N GLN A 470 7.25 -20.50 3.94
CA GLN A 470 8.59 -20.30 4.50
C GLN A 470 8.93 -18.82 4.63
N HIS A 471 8.42 -17.96 3.75
CA HIS A 471 8.81 -16.57 3.66
C HIS A 471 7.58 -15.67 3.47
N TYR A 472 7.31 -14.81 4.46
CA TYR A 472 6.26 -13.80 4.45
C TYR A 472 6.54 -12.79 5.58
N GLY A 473 6.10 -11.55 5.43
CA GLY A 473 6.11 -10.58 6.53
C GLY A 473 5.01 -10.88 7.54
N ALA A 474 3.76 -10.88 7.08
CA ALA A 474 2.58 -11.33 7.82
C ALA A 474 1.73 -12.27 6.97
N MET A 475 1.09 -13.25 7.62
CA MET A 475 0.24 -14.22 6.94
C MET A 475 -1.18 -14.23 7.52
N PHE A 476 -2.16 -14.17 6.63
CA PHE A 476 -3.59 -14.19 6.92
C PHE A 476 -4.20 -15.49 6.37
N ILE A 477 -4.76 -16.30 7.25
CA ILE A 477 -5.12 -17.69 6.94
C ILE A 477 -6.63 -17.84 6.83
N GLY A 478 -7.09 -18.21 5.64
CA GLY A 478 -8.51 -18.41 5.31
C GLY A 478 -9.21 -17.14 4.86
N THR A 479 -10.34 -17.30 4.18
CA THR A 479 -11.08 -16.24 3.47
C THR A 479 -11.68 -15.13 4.35
N LEU A 480 -11.61 -15.27 5.67
CA LEU A 480 -12.12 -14.28 6.64
C LEU A 480 -10.99 -13.52 7.35
N ALA A 481 -9.74 -13.84 7.06
CA ALA A 481 -8.57 -13.12 7.56
C ALA A 481 -8.00 -12.31 6.39
N ALA A 482 -7.92 -10.99 6.57
CA ALA A 482 -7.45 -10.06 5.56
C ALA A 482 -6.39 -9.11 6.12
N GLU A 483 -5.53 -8.62 5.24
CA GLU A 483 -4.44 -7.66 5.52
C GLU A 483 -4.89 -6.50 6.40
N VAL A 484 -6.04 -5.91 6.06
CA VAL A 484 -6.60 -4.73 6.75
C VAL A 484 -6.78 -4.95 8.26
N PHE A 485 -7.02 -6.19 8.72
CA PHE A 485 -7.13 -6.45 10.16
C PHE A 485 -5.77 -6.37 10.85
N GLY A 486 -4.71 -6.80 10.17
CA GLY A 486 -3.33 -6.60 10.62
C GLY A 486 -2.99 -5.12 10.70
N ASP A 487 -3.24 -4.38 9.62
CA ASP A 487 -2.92 -2.95 9.50
C ASP A 487 -3.55 -2.07 10.57
N TYR A 488 -4.79 -2.38 10.95
CA TYR A 488 -5.56 -1.60 11.91
C TYR A 488 -5.58 -2.22 13.32
N GLY A 489 -4.61 -3.10 13.62
CA GLY A 489 -4.26 -3.49 14.98
C GLY A 489 -5.11 -4.61 15.56
N ALA A 490 -5.28 -5.71 14.83
CA ALA A 490 -5.70 -6.99 15.40
C ALA A 490 -4.70 -7.53 16.45
N GLY A 491 -3.43 -7.11 16.37
CA GLY A 491 -2.38 -7.44 17.34
C GLY A 491 -0.98 -7.43 16.71
N PRO A 492 -0.72 -8.28 15.70
CA PRO A 492 0.55 -8.28 14.97
C PRO A 492 0.89 -6.93 14.33
N ASN A 493 2.18 -6.71 14.08
CA ASN A 493 2.69 -5.44 13.58
C ASN A 493 2.62 -5.35 12.05
N HIS A 494 2.24 -4.18 11.51
CA HIS A 494 2.15 -3.94 10.07
C HIS A 494 3.41 -3.31 9.45
N VAL A 495 4.44 -3.02 10.26
CA VAL A 495 5.73 -2.57 9.72
C VAL A 495 6.48 -3.82 9.28
N LEU A 496 6.36 -4.16 8.01
CA LEU A 496 6.73 -5.46 7.48
C LEU A 496 7.80 -5.38 6.37
N PRO A 497 8.54 -6.47 6.16
CA PRO A 497 9.55 -6.54 5.12
C PRO A 497 8.95 -6.68 3.72
N THR A 498 9.24 -5.69 2.88
CA THR A 498 8.87 -5.63 1.45
C THR A 498 9.99 -6.13 0.54
N GLY A 499 9.75 -6.27 -0.76
CA GLY A 499 10.82 -6.43 -1.75
C GLY A 499 11.61 -7.72 -1.55
N ARG A 500 10.91 -8.80 -1.18
CA ARG A 500 11.46 -10.14 -0.91
C ARG A 500 12.37 -10.24 0.33
N THR A 501 12.48 -9.18 1.13
CA THR A 501 13.34 -9.18 2.33
C THR A 501 12.79 -10.09 3.45
N ALA A 502 11.53 -10.52 3.35
CA ALA A 502 10.94 -11.55 4.22
C ALA A 502 11.70 -12.90 4.18
N LYS A 503 12.62 -13.10 3.21
CA LYS A 503 13.54 -14.24 3.19
C LYS A 503 14.56 -14.23 4.33
N HIS A 504 14.90 -13.07 4.87
CA HIS A 504 15.97 -12.92 5.86
C HIS A 504 15.63 -12.01 7.04
N THR A 505 14.45 -11.40 7.07
CA THR A 505 13.95 -10.65 8.22
C THR A 505 12.45 -10.83 8.41
N GLY A 506 11.97 -10.69 9.64
CA GLY A 506 10.54 -10.59 9.94
C GLY A 506 10.06 -9.15 10.03
N GLY A 507 8.77 -9.01 10.34
CA GLY A 507 8.16 -7.72 10.72
C GLY A 507 8.76 -7.11 11.98
N LEU A 508 8.49 -5.83 12.19
CA LEU A 508 8.84 -5.14 13.43
C LEU A 508 8.23 -5.88 14.62
N SER A 509 9.06 -6.19 15.61
CA SER A 509 8.65 -6.88 16.82
C SER A 509 9.36 -6.29 18.03
N VAL A 510 8.96 -6.70 19.23
CA VAL A 510 9.71 -6.30 20.43
C VAL A 510 11.17 -6.74 20.38
N HIS A 511 11.48 -7.86 19.71
CA HIS A 511 12.86 -8.37 19.59
C HIS A 511 13.77 -7.41 18.83
N THR A 512 13.22 -6.62 17.90
CA THR A 512 13.96 -5.59 17.17
C THR A 512 14.54 -4.52 18.10
N PHE A 513 13.93 -4.30 19.27
CA PHE A 513 14.37 -3.32 20.27
C PHE A 513 15.22 -3.93 21.39
N LEU A 514 15.55 -5.23 21.32
CA LEU A 514 16.30 -5.93 22.35
C LEU A 514 17.75 -6.17 21.91
N ARG A 515 18.67 -5.98 22.85
CA ARG A 515 20.07 -6.38 22.73
C ARG A 515 20.26 -7.65 23.54
N ILE A 516 20.73 -8.68 22.86
CA ILE A 516 21.14 -9.95 23.47
C ILE A 516 22.63 -9.84 23.78
N ARG A 517 22.98 -9.88 25.07
CA ARG A 517 24.37 -9.72 25.53
C ARG A 517 24.78 -10.98 26.25
N THR A 518 25.98 -11.46 26.01
CA THR A 518 26.53 -12.60 26.74
C THR A 518 27.57 -12.16 27.75
N TRP A 519 27.67 -12.89 28.84
CA TRP A 519 28.75 -12.74 29.81
C TRP A 519 29.18 -14.10 30.34
N MET A 520 30.40 -14.17 30.88
CA MET A 520 30.90 -15.36 31.54
C MET A 520 31.67 -14.96 32.81
N ARG A 521 31.69 -15.87 33.78
CA ARG A 521 32.42 -15.74 35.04
C ARG A 521 33.08 -17.07 35.35
N ILE A 522 34.36 -17.04 35.72
CA ILE A 522 35.10 -18.21 36.19
C ILE A 522 35.39 -18.00 37.66
N ASP A 523 34.87 -18.90 38.49
CA ASP A 523 34.93 -18.86 39.95
C ASP A 523 35.94 -19.90 40.49
N ASP A 524 36.08 -21.04 39.82
CA ASP A 524 37.06 -22.09 40.14
C ASP A 524 37.99 -22.34 38.94
N VAL A 525 39.23 -21.89 39.09
CA VAL A 525 40.26 -22.01 38.05
C VAL A 525 40.77 -23.44 37.89
N SER A 526 40.72 -24.26 38.94
CA SER A 526 41.16 -25.66 38.91
C SER A 526 40.24 -26.48 37.99
N GLU A 527 38.92 -26.31 38.14
CA GLU A 527 37.96 -26.97 37.26
C GLU A 527 38.02 -26.42 35.83
N ALA A 528 38.29 -25.12 35.65
CA ALA A 528 38.38 -24.50 34.33
C ALA A 528 39.67 -24.85 33.54
N GLN A 529 40.63 -25.56 34.12
CA GLN A 529 41.94 -25.83 33.50
C GLN A 529 41.86 -26.48 32.10
N PRO A 530 40.96 -27.44 31.80
CA PRO A 530 40.82 -28.00 30.45
C PRO A 530 40.50 -26.94 29.40
N MET A 531 39.47 -26.11 29.65
CA MET A 531 39.08 -25.02 28.76
C MET A 531 40.22 -24.00 28.56
N ILE A 532 40.96 -23.68 29.63
CA ILE A 532 42.10 -22.75 29.54
C ILE A 532 43.19 -23.34 28.63
N ARG A 533 43.52 -24.64 28.78
CA ARG A 533 44.50 -25.31 27.92
C ARG A 533 44.08 -25.33 26.46
N ASP A 534 42.81 -25.60 26.18
CA ASP A 534 42.27 -25.57 24.82
C ASP A 534 42.39 -24.18 24.19
N ALA A 535 42.07 -23.13 24.95
CA ALA A 535 42.20 -21.74 24.51
C ALA A 535 43.66 -21.37 24.17
N VAL A 536 44.64 -21.84 24.95
CA VAL A 536 46.07 -21.64 24.66
C VAL A 536 46.47 -22.30 23.34
N GLN A 537 46.06 -23.55 23.14
CA GLN A 537 46.42 -24.31 21.93
C GLN A 537 45.76 -23.71 20.68
N LEU A 538 44.47 -23.43 20.73
CA LEU A 538 43.73 -22.81 19.62
C LEU A 538 44.33 -21.45 19.26
N ALA A 539 44.59 -20.59 20.25
CA ALA A 539 45.20 -19.29 20.01
C ALA A 539 46.57 -19.41 19.31
N ARG A 540 47.38 -20.42 19.63
CA ARG A 540 48.66 -20.67 18.93
C ARG A 540 48.49 -21.24 17.53
N MET A 541 47.51 -22.13 17.32
CA MET A 541 47.17 -22.64 15.99
C MET A 541 46.75 -21.51 15.05
N GLU A 542 46.08 -20.48 15.58
CA GLU A 542 45.69 -19.28 14.84
C GLU A 542 46.81 -18.22 14.72
N GLY A 543 47.96 -18.45 15.36
CA GLY A 543 49.08 -17.50 15.38
C GLY A 543 48.86 -16.28 16.30
N LEU A 544 47.90 -16.34 17.22
CA LEU A 544 47.52 -15.27 18.15
C LEU A 544 48.23 -15.41 19.51
N GLU A 545 49.54 -15.22 19.53
CA GLU A 545 50.37 -15.45 20.73
C GLU A 545 49.97 -14.59 21.95
N GLY A 546 49.46 -13.37 21.74
CA GLY A 546 48.94 -12.54 22.85
C GLY A 546 47.72 -13.15 23.54
N HIS A 547 46.84 -13.84 22.79
CA HIS A 547 45.67 -14.54 23.35
C HIS A 547 46.12 -15.75 24.16
N ALA A 548 47.05 -16.54 23.61
CA ALA A 548 47.62 -17.70 24.29
C ALA A 548 48.22 -17.30 25.65
N ARG A 549 49.07 -16.28 25.68
CA ARG A 549 49.70 -15.79 26.93
C ARG A 549 48.68 -15.32 27.96
N SER A 550 47.60 -14.66 27.53
CA SER A 550 46.54 -14.23 28.44
C SER A 550 45.86 -15.42 29.14
N ALA A 551 45.62 -16.51 28.41
CA ALA A 551 45.07 -17.75 28.97
C ALA A 551 46.11 -18.47 29.86
N GLU A 552 47.37 -18.55 29.44
CA GLU A 552 48.45 -19.19 30.23
C GLU A 552 48.66 -18.56 31.60
N MET A 553 48.45 -17.24 31.75
CA MET A 553 48.51 -16.56 33.04
C MET A 553 47.48 -17.07 34.06
N ARG A 554 46.49 -17.85 33.61
CA ARG A 554 45.45 -18.49 34.44
C ARG A 554 45.61 -20.02 34.54
N LEU A 555 46.66 -20.59 33.93
CA LEU A 555 47.00 -21.98 34.20
C LEU A 555 47.55 -22.10 35.63
N GLU A 556 47.15 -23.16 36.32
CA GLU A 556 47.83 -23.52 37.55
C GLU A 556 49.29 -23.88 37.22
N LYS A 557 50.23 -23.23 37.90
CA LYS A 557 51.63 -23.61 37.78
C LYS A 557 51.79 -24.95 38.48
N SER A 558 52.19 -26.00 37.75
CA SER A 558 52.68 -27.21 38.40
C SER A 558 53.89 -26.80 39.25
N LEU A 559 53.81 -27.02 40.56
CA LEU A 559 54.93 -26.84 41.48
C LEU A 559 56.11 -27.73 41.10
#